data_AF-A0A2N5YSZ3-F1
#
_entry.id   AF-A0A2N5YSZ3-F1
#
_cell.length_a   1.000
_cell.length_b   1.000
_cell.length_c   1.000
_cell.angle_alpha   90.00
_cell.angle_beta   90.00
_cell.angle_gamma   90.00
#
_symmetry.space_group_name_H-M   'P 1'
#
loop_
_entity.id
_entity.type
_entity.pdbx_description
1 polymer ?
#
loop_
_entity_poly.entity_id
_entity_poly.type
_entity_poly.pdbx_seq_one_letter_code
_entity_poly.pdbx_strand_id
1 'polypeptide(L)'
;MHVGIIYGILVFLFSFIKNDKLKIPKTVLIIVFIWLYALMTGLSPSVSRAALMFSIMSLGLLQNKSAGSLNAIAFSAFILLIINPYNITNIGFQLSYAAVIGIVILYPKIYSIFEVKNKYLDKVWALTAVSVSAQIATAPIAIFYFHQFSNYFILANYLLIPISTLAIWTCILVFTISGLGIPAGLLIKVLTFLVKSMNSISIGIESLPFSVSNNLYINTLQLVLLYFIIISLLVFFFQSKNYKHLFQALVGIIVFTGFNLFSDIQSNKQQELIIYNINKATAINIIDGKDNILFANLDSISNDKIKYTAQNNWLKKGLNEEKYINLSNGPENILSDISTIDNKSVFFKQNFIAYQNTKIFIANNNFFPAIFTYSSKIKVDYIVLSNNTSASISDLVRIFDFKKIIIDSSNDAYILEEWLKENEELGIDLYNIKSQGAFITNL
;
A
#
# COMPACT_ATOMS: atom_id res chain seq x y z
N MET A 1 -9.37 16.48 -3.49
CA MET A 1 -10.16 17.53 -2.81
C MET A 1 -9.55 18.93 -2.97
N HIS A 2 -8.26 19.15 -2.67
CA HIS A 2 -7.63 20.48 -2.70
C HIS A 2 -7.75 21.24 -4.04
N VAL A 3 -7.56 20.55 -5.18
CA VAL A 3 -7.74 21.18 -6.51
C VAL A 3 -9.19 21.62 -6.74
N GLY A 4 -10.16 20.88 -6.21
CA GLY A 4 -11.58 21.26 -6.28
C GLY A 4 -11.91 22.47 -5.41
N ILE A 5 -11.25 22.61 -4.26
CA ILE A 5 -11.33 23.82 -3.44
C ILE A 5 -10.78 25.01 -4.22
N ILE A 6 -9.59 24.87 -4.82
CA ILE A 6 -8.98 25.93 -5.64
C ILE A 6 -9.87 26.31 -6.82
N TYR A 7 -10.42 25.33 -7.54
CA TYR A 7 -11.40 25.57 -8.60
C TYR A 7 -12.62 26.35 -8.07
N GLY A 8 -13.20 25.92 -6.94
CA GLY A 8 -14.32 26.61 -6.29
C GLY A 8 -13.98 28.05 -5.89
N ILE A 9 -12.78 28.29 -5.38
CA ILE A 9 -12.28 29.64 -5.03
C ILE A 9 -12.20 30.51 -6.27
N LEU A 10 -11.59 30.02 -7.35
CA LEU A 10 -11.47 30.75 -8.61
C LEU A 10 -12.86 31.07 -9.16
N VAL A 11 -13.78 30.10 -9.17
CA VAL A 11 -15.17 30.32 -9.61
C VAL A 11 -15.86 31.37 -8.74
N PHE A 12 -15.68 31.35 -7.41
CA PHE A 12 -16.25 32.32 -6.47
C PHE A 12 -15.70 33.73 -6.70
N LEU A 13 -14.38 33.90 -6.79
CA LEU A 13 -13.72 35.18 -7.06
C LEU A 13 -14.20 35.79 -8.38
N PHE A 14 -14.32 34.96 -9.43
CA PHE A 14 -14.82 35.40 -10.73
C PHE A 14 -16.36 35.41 -10.81
N SER A 15 -17.09 35.05 -9.76
CA SER A 15 -18.58 35.01 -9.78
C SER A 15 -19.22 36.40 -9.82
N PHE A 16 -18.49 37.44 -9.40
CA PHE A 16 -18.92 38.84 -9.48
C PHE A 16 -19.07 39.36 -10.91
N ILE A 17 -18.46 38.69 -11.89
CA ILE A 17 -18.56 39.02 -13.31
C ILE A 17 -19.74 38.22 -13.90
N LYS A 18 -20.94 38.80 -13.87
CA LYS A 18 -22.19 38.20 -14.40
C LYS A 18 -22.39 38.41 -15.91
N ASN A 19 -21.44 39.02 -16.61
CA ASN A 19 -21.60 39.39 -18.01
C ASN A 19 -21.43 38.17 -18.93
N ASP A 20 -22.44 37.85 -19.74
CA ASP A 20 -22.45 36.66 -20.61
C ASP A 20 -21.29 36.66 -21.63
N LYS A 21 -20.85 37.84 -22.07
CA LYS A 21 -19.69 38.01 -22.97
C LYS A 21 -18.34 37.66 -22.32
N LEU A 22 -18.27 37.66 -20.98
CA LEU A 22 -17.05 37.37 -20.22
C LEU A 22 -16.95 35.91 -19.76
N LYS A 23 -17.92 35.05 -20.12
CA LYS A 23 -17.91 33.62 -19.75
C LYS A 23 -16.68 32.88 -20.29
N ILE A 24 -16.35 33.05 -21.56
CA ILE A 24 -15.21 32.40 -22.22
C ILE A 24 -13.86 32.85 -21.61
N PRO A 25 -13.53 34.16 -21.54
CA PRO A 25 -12.25 34.58 -20.96
C PRO A 25 -12.14 34.21 -19.48
N LYS A 26 -13.25 34.22 -18.72
CA LYS A 26 -13.28 33.73 -17.34
C LYS A 26 -12.90 32.26 -17.23
N THR A 27 -13.50 31.39 -18.04
CA THR A 27 -13.18 29.95 -18.03
C THR A 27 -11.73 29.70 -18.42
N VAL A 28 -11.23 30.39 -19.45
CA VAL A 28 -9.82 30.30 -19.87
C VAL A 28 -8.89 30.71 -18.72
N LEU A 29 -9.18 31.82 -18.05
CA LEU A 29 -8.36 32.30 -16.93
C LEU A 29 -8.35 31.32 -15.76
N ILE A 30 -9.51 30.73 -15.43
CA ILE A 30 -9.62 29.68 -14.40
C ILE A 30 -8.75 28.47 -14.77
N ILE A 31 -8.81 28.01 -16.02
CA ILE A 31 -8.00 26.89 -16.52
C ILE A 31 -6.51 27.21 -16.38
N VAL A 32 -6.08 28.40 -16.81
CA VAL A 32 -4.68 28.84 -16.71
C VAL A 32 -4.20 28.82 -15.26
N PHE A 33 -4.97 29.37 -14.32
CA PHE A 33 -4.61 29.36 -12.90
C PHE A 33 -4.49 27.95 -12.32
N ILE A 34 -5.37 27.03 -12.71
CA ILE A 34 -5.30 25.63 -12.25
C ILE A 34 -4.05 24.93 -12.78
N TRP A 35 -3.69 25.16 -14.05
CA TRP A 35 -2.47 24.59 -14.63
C TRP A 35 -1.20 25.21 -14.06
N LEU A 36 -1.22 26.50 -13.75
CA LEU A 36 -0.10 27.16 -13.06
C LEU A 36 0.07 26.58 -11.65
N TYR A 37 -1.02 26.36 -10.92
CA TYR A 37 -0.99 25.64 -9.65
C TYR A 37 -0.44 24.21 -9.82
N ALA A 38 -0.89 23.48 -10.85
CA ALA A 38 -0.39 22.14 -11.14
C ALA A 38 1.13 22.12 -11.39
N LEU A 39 1.64 23.09 -12.15
CA LEU A 39 3.08 23.26 -12.38
C LEU A 39 3.84 23.58 -11.09
N MET A 40 3.33 24.49 -10.26
CA MET A 40 3.96 24.83 -8.97
C MET A 40 4.02 23.65 -8.00
N THR A 41 3.04 22.74 -8.05
CA THR A 41 3.04 21.51 -7.25
C THR A 41 3.87 20.36 -7.85
N GLY A 42 4.69 20.64 -8.87
CA GLY A 42 5.54 19.64 -9.53
C GLY A 42 4.79 18.67 -10.42
N LEU A 43 3.60 19.05 -10.93
CA LEU A 43 2.74 18.21 -11.77
C LEU A 43 2.45 16.84 -11.17
N SER A 44 2.28 16.78 -9.84
CA SER A 44 1.96 15.51 -9.18
C SER A 44 0.75 14.83 -9.88
N PRO A 45 0.80 13.50 -10.12
CA PRO A 45 -0.22 12.81 -10.93
C PRO A 45 -1.66 13.06 -10.47
N SER A 46 -1.88 13.27 -9.18
CA SER A 46 -3.20 13.60 -8.63
C SER A 46 -3.67 15.01 -8.99
N VAL A 47 -2.77 15.99 -9.03
CA VAL A 47 -3.11 17.38 -9.35
C VAL A 47 -3.33 17.57 -10.85
N SER A 48 -2.50 16.97 -11.71
CA SER A 48 -2.64 17.07 -13.17
C SER A 48 -3.96 16.48 -13.68
N ARG A 49 -4.39 15.35 -13.10
CA ARG A 49 -5.70 14.74 -13.42
C ARG A 49 -6.87 15.61 -13.00
N ALA A 50 -6.82 16.15 -11.78
CA ALA A 50 -7.86 17.07 -11.31
C ALA A 50 -7.90 18.34 -12.16
N ALA A 51 -6.74 18.88 -12.56
CA ALA A 51 -6.64 20.03 -13.46
C ALA A 51 -7.32 19.75 -14.81
N LEU A 52 -7.06 18.60 -15.42
CA LEU A 52 -7.73 18.18 -16.66
C LEU A 52 -9.23 18.01 -16.48
N MET A 53 -9.67 17.35 -15.40
CA MET A 53 -11.09 17.14 -15.12
C MET A 53 -11.83 18.49 -14.97
N PHE A 54 -11.30 19.43 -14.18
CA PHE A 54 -11.91 20.76 -14.03
C PHE A 54 -11.83 21.58 -15.31
N SER A 55 -10.78 21.42 -16.11
CA SER A 55 -10.68 22.06 -17.44
C SER A 55 -11.80 21.58 -18.35
N ILE A 56 -12.01 20.28 -18.46
CA ILE A 56 -13.06 19.70 -19.31
C ILE A 56 -14.46 20.05 -18.77
N MET A 57 -14.67 19.98 -17.46
CA MET A 57 -15.94 20.35 -16.84
C MET A 57 -16.26 21.84 -17.08
N SER A 58 -15.28 22.73 -16.95
CA SER A 58 -15.48 24.17 -17.18
C SER A 58 -15.72 24.52 -18.65
N LEU A 59 -15.09 23.80 -19.59
CA LEU A 59 -15.39 23.89 -21.02
C LEU A 59 -16.81 23.37 -21.34
N GLY A 60 -17.25 22.30 -20.69
CA GLY A 60 -18.61 21.77 -20.82
C GLY A 60 -19.67 22.78 -20.39
N LEU A 61 -19.42 23.53 -19.30
CA LEU A 61 -20.31 24.59 -18.82
C LEU A 61 -20.46 25.77 -19.81
N LEU A 62 -19.47 26.02 -20.67
CA LEU A 62 -19.55 27.08 -21.68
C LEU A 62 -20.54 26.76 -22.81
N GLN A 63 -20.79 25.49 -23.09
CA GLN A 63 -21.65 25.08 -24.19
C GLN A 63 -23.15 25.08 -23.83
N ASN A 64 -23.53 25.55 -22.62
CA ASN A 64 -24.90 25.52 -22.07
C ASN A 64 -25.61 24.15 -22.11
N LYS A 65 -24.94 23.10 -22.59
CA LYS A 65 -25.34 21.73 -22.38
C LYS A 65 -25.01 21.42 -20.94
N SER A 66 -26.03 21.08 -20.16
CA SER A 66 -25.89 20.28 -18.95
C SER A 66 -25.34 18.91 -19.36
N ALA A 67 -24.11 18.85 -19.87
CA ALA A 67 -23.37 17.62 -20.01
C ALA A 67 -23.35 17.03 -18.59
N GLY A 68 -24.17 15.98 -18.39
CA GLY A 68 -24.32 15.37 -17.08
C GLY A 68 -22.93 15.16 -16.50
N SER A 69 -22.71 15.54 -15.24
CA SER A 69 -21.38 15.59 -14.62
C SER A 69 -20.57 14.31 -14.88
N LEU A 70 -21.24 13.15 -14.98
CA LEU A 70 -20.68 11.86 -15.38
C LEU A 70 -20.10 11.80 -16.80
N ASN A 71 -20.73 12.40 -17.80
CA ASN A 71 -20.22 12.43 -19.17
C ASN A 71 -18.93 13.25 -19.28
N ALA A 72 -18.86 14.36 -18.55
CA ALA A 72 -17.64 15.18 -18.48
C ALA A 72 -16.48 14.40 -17.83
N ILE A 73 -16.77 13.64 -16.77
CA ILE A 73 -15.79 12.75 -16.10
C ILE A 73 -15.36 11.61 -17.03
N ALA A 74 -16.30 10.98 -17.73
CA ALA A 74 -16.00 9.90 -18.68
C ALA A 74 -15.13 10.41 -19.84
N PHE A 75 -15.43 11.60 -20.36
CA PHE A 75 -14.63 12.22 -21.42
C PHE A 75 -13.22 12.61 -20.93
N SER A 76 -13.08 13.10 -19.69
CA SER A 76 -11.75 13.39 -19.13
C SER A 76 -10.93 12.12 -18.91
N ALA A 77 -11.56 11.03 -18.46
CA ALA A 77 -10.91 9.73 -18.36
C ALA A 77 -10.45 9.24 -19.73
N PHE A 78 -11.32 9.34 -20.74
CA PHE A 78 -11.03 8.91 -22.11
C PHE A 78 -9.83 9.64 -22.72
N ILE A 79 -9.78 10.97 -22.62
CA ILE A 79 -8.63 11.76 -23.12
C ILE A 79 -7.33 11.35 -22.39
N LEU A 80 -7.38 11.19 -21.07
CA LEU A 80 -6.21 10.80 -20.29
C LEU A 80 -5.70 9.39 -20.65
N LEU A 81 -6.59 8.47 -20.99
CA LEU A 81 -6.23 7.12 -21.44
C LEU A 81 -5.70 7.10 -22.87
N ILE A 82 -6.13 8.03 -23.74
CA ILE A 82 -5.52 8.22 -25.06
C ILE A 82 -4.09 8.72 -24.93
N ILE A 83 -3.85 9.69 -24.04
CA ILE A 83 -2.51 10.26 -23.83
C ILE A 83 -1.57 9.21 -23.23
N ASN A 84 -2.04 8.47 -22.22
CA ASN A 84 -1.27 7.39 -21.62
C ASN A 84 -2.21 6.27 -21.12
N PRO A 85 -2.25 5.11 -21.80
CA PRO A 85 -3.12 4.00 -21.43
C PRO A 85 -2.74 3.36 -20.08
N TYR A 86 -1.48 3.48 -19.66
CA TYR A 86 -1.02 2.98 -18.35
C TYR A 86 -1.63 3.75 -17.17
N ASN A 87 -2.31 4.89 -17.41
CA ASN A 87 -3.04 5.60 -16.36
C ASN A 87 -4.13 4.74 -15.69
N ILE A 88 -4.65 3.71 -16.37
CA ILE A 88 -5.67 2.82 -15.81
C ILE A 88 -5.14 1.97 -14.64
N THR A 89 -3.85 1.62 -14.65
CA THR A 89 -3.21 0.84 -13.59
C THR A 89 -2.64 1.73 -12.47
N ASN A 90 -2.61 3.05 -12.69
CA ASN A 90 -2.18 3.99 -11.67
C ASN A 90 -3.21 4.04 -10.52
N ILE A 91 -2.76 3.79 -9.30
CA ILE A 91 -3.63 3.72 -8.11
C ILE A 91 -4.33 5.07 -7.85
N GLY A 92 -3.60 6.18 -8.00
CA GLY A 92 -4.21 7.50 -7.90
C GLY A 92 -5.23 7.77 -9.01
N PHE A 93 -5.04 7.12 -10.17
CA PHE A 93 -6.00 6.89 -11.28
C PHE A 93 -7.37 6.63 -10.73
N GLN A 94 -7.43 5.41 -10.24
CA GLN A 94 -8.62 4.72 -9.81
C GLN A 94 -9.23 5.42 -8.61
N LEU A 95 -8.43 5.79 -7.60
CA LEU A 95 -8.94 6.47 -6.40
C LEU A 95 -9.56 7.83 -6.71
N SER A 96 -8.94 8.66 -7.56
CA SER A 96 -9.48 9.98 -7.88
C SER A 96 -10.78 9.88 -8.67
N TYR A 97 -10.83 9.03 -9.70
CA TYR A 97 -12.03 8.86 -10.52
C TYR A 97 -13.15 8.16 -9.74
N ALA A 98 -12.84 7.14 -8.94
CA ALA A 98 -13.82 6.47 -8.08
C ALA A 98 -14.41 7.45 -7.06
N ALA A 99 -13.61 8.29 -6.41
CA ALA A 99 -14.10 9.31 -5.47
C ALA A 99 -15.09 10.27 -6.14
N VAL A 100 -14.74 10.81 -7.31
CA VAL A 100 -15.59 11.78 -8.00
C VAL A 100 -16.89 11.12 -8.50
N ILE A 101 -16.80 9.95 -9.12
CA ILE A 101 -17.98 9.19 -9.59
C ILE A 101 -18.89 8.85 -8.39
N GLY A 102 -18.30 8.38 -7.28
CA GLY A 102 -18.99 8.11 -6.03
C GLY A 102 -19.71 9.34 -5.50
N ILE A 103 -19.03 10.49 -5.41
CA ILE A 103 -19.64 11.76 -4.98
C ILE A 103 -20.79 12.13 -5.91
N VAL A 104 -20.59 12.18 -7.23
CA VAL A 104 -21.63 12.63 -8.17
C VAL A 104 -22.88 11.75 -8.15
N ILE A 105 -22.74 10.44 -7.97
CA ILE A 105 -23.86 9.49 -7.96
C ILE A 105 -24.52 9.40 -6.58
N LEU A 106 -23.72 9.36 -5.51
CA LEU A 106 -24.19 9.03 -4.16
C LEU A 106 -24.49 10.25 -3.31
N TYR A 107 -23.78 11.37 -3.48
CA TYR A 107 -24.01 12.58 -2.68
C TYR A 107 -25.48 13.05 -2.71
N PRO A 108 -26.13 13.26 -3.87
CA PRO A 108 -27.52 13.76 -3.87
C PRO A 108 -28.48 12.77 -3.20
N LYS A 109 -28.20 11.47 -3.31
CA LYS A 109 -29.01 10.39 -2.75
C LYS A 109 -28.82 10.23 -1.24
N ILE A 110 -27.58 10.37 -0.76
CA ILE A 110 -27.26 10.29 0.67
C ILE A 110 -27.71 11.57 1.38
N TYR A 111 -27.46 12.74 0.79
CA TYR A 111 -27.82 14.02 1.38
C TYR A 111 -29.34 14.13 1.62
N SER A 112 -30.16 13.63 0.69
CA SER A 112 -31.62 13.60 0.80
C SER A 112 -32.20 12.62 1.82
N ILE A 113 -31.37 11.78 2.48
CA ILE A 113 -31.84 10.87 3.53
C ILE A 113 -32.33 11.64 4.77
N PHE A 114 -31.64 12.73 5.12
CA PHE A 114 -31.99 13.57 6.26
C PHE A 114 -32.17 15.03 5.83
N GLU A 115 -33.39 15.54 5.99
CA GLU A 115 -33.66 16.97 5.84
C GLU A 115 -33.35 17.71 7.15
N VAL A 116 -32.20 18.38 7.18
CA VAL A 116 -31.74 19.11 8.37
C VAL A 116 -32.18 20.57 8.28
N LYS A 117 -33.11 20.99 9.15
CA LYS A 117 -33.65 22.37 9.15
C LYS A 117 -32.64 23.44 9.59
N ASN A 118 -31.66 23.07 10.44
CA ASN A 118 -30.66 24.02 10.94
C ASN A 118 -29.48 24.12 9.97
N LYS A 119 -29.19 25.34 9.49
CA LYS A 119 -28.13 25.65 8.52
C LYS A 119 -26.73 25.16 8.91
N TYR A 120 -26.39 25.15 10.20
CA TYR A 120 -25.07 24.67 10.64
C TYR A 120 -24.99 23.15 10.63
N LEU A 121 -26.03 22.48 11.11
CA LEU A 121 -26.14 21.02 11.09
C LEU A 121 -26.24 20.50 9.65
N ASP A 122 -26.89 21.26 8.76
CA ASP A 122 -26.97 20.95 7.33
C ASP A 122 -25.59 20.94 6.66
N LYS A 123 -24.72 21.91 6.99
CA LYS A 123 -23.32 21.90 6.50
C LYS A 123 -22.53 20.70 7.03
N VAL A 124 -22.73 20.35 8.29
CA VAL A 124 -22.10 19.18 8.92
C VAL A 124 -22.55 17.91 8.21
N TRP A 125 -23.85 17.78 7.94
CA TRP A 125 -24.44 16.66 7.20
C TRP A 125 -23.97 16.60 5.74
N ALA A 126 -23.89 17.74 5.05
CA ALA A 126 -23.36 17.82 3.70
C ALA A 126 -21.91 17.31 3.64
N LEU A 127 -21.07 17.68 4.62
CA LEU A 127 -19.70 17.20 4.69
C LEU A 127 -19.63 15.69 4.97
N THR A 128 -20.52 15.17 5.83
CA THR A 128 -20.67 13.71 6.05
C THR A 128 -21.05 13.02 4.76
N ALA A 129 -22.09 13.51 4.07
CA ALA A 129 -22.64 12.91 2.86
C ALA A 129 -21.58 12.85 1.75
N VAL A 130 -20.80 13.92 1.55
CA VAL A 130 -19.67 13.91 0.60
C VAL A 130 -18.60 12.90 1.02
N SER A 131 -18.22 12.88 2.30
CA SER A 131 -17.20 11.98 2.82
C SER A 131 -17.60 10.51 2.66
N VAL A 132 -18.83 10.16 3.04
CA VAL A 132 -19.39 8.81 2.92
C VAL A 132 -19.49 8.42 1.45
N SER A 133 -19.96 9.32 0.57
CA SER A 133 -20.05 9.05 -0.87
C SER A 133 -18.70 8.72 -1.48
N ALA A 134 -17.68 9.51 -1.14
CA ALA A 134 -16.31 9.26 -1.60
C ALA A 134 -15.78 7.93 -1.04
N GLN A 135 -15.95 7.70 0.26
CA GLN A 135 -15.42 6.53 0.95
C GLN A 135 -16.06 5.22 0.46
N ILE A 136 -17.37 5.19 0.21
CA ILE A 136 -18.05 4.00 -0.35
C ILE A 136 -17.42 3.60 -1.70
N ALA A 137 -17.04 4.58 -2.52
CA ALA A 137 -16.46 4.33 -3.83
C ALA A 137 -14.95 4.00 -3.77
N THR A 138 -14.19 4.61 -2.86
CA THR A 138 -12.73 4.45 -2.78
C THR A 138 -12.27 3.37 -1.81
N ALA A 139 -13.07 3.01 -0.81
CA ALA A 139 -12.67 2.07 0.24
C ALA A 139 -12.24 0.69 -0.31
N PRO A 140 -12.96 0.05 -1.25
CA PRO A 140 -12.51 -1.24 -1.79
C PRO A 140 -11.13 -1.15 -2.44
N ILE A 141 -10.87 -0.11 -3.25
CA ILE A 141 -9.57 0.13 -3.87
C ILE A 141 -8.50 0.40 -2.82
N ALA A 142 -8.81 1.21 -1.80
CA ALA A 142 -7.87 1.54 -0.74
C ALA A 142 -7.46 0.29 0.06
N ILE A 143 -8.42 -0.58 0.39
CA ILE A 143 -8.16 -1.85 1.08
C ILE A 143 -7.33 -2.79 0.19
N PHE A 144 -7.64 -2.86 -1.11
CA PHE A 144 -6.91 -3.72 -2.05
C PHE A 144 -5.43 -3.34 -2.20
N TYR A 145 -5.11 -2.04 -2.29
CA TYR A 145 -3.73 -1.60 -2.53
C TYR A 145 -2.93 -1.30 -1.26
N PHE A 146 -3.58 -0.78 -0.22
CA PHE A 146 -2.89 -0.33 0.99
C PHE A 146 -3.11 -1.26 2.18
N HIS A 147 -3.95 -2.28 2.04
CA HIS A 147 -4.26 -3.25 3.10
C HIS A 147 -4.73 -2.63 4.42
N GLN A 148 -5.28 -1.42 4.33
CA GLN A 148 -5.68 -0.62 5.47
C GLN A 148 -6.97 0.15 5.20
N PHE A 149 -7.75 0.36 6.26
CA PHE A 149 -8.94 1.21 6.21
C PHE A 149 -8.94 2.18 7.40
N SER A 150 -9.05 3.47 7.11
CA SER A 150 -9.12 4.52 8.13
C SER A 150 -10.52 4.57 8.74
N ASN A 151 -10.65 4.14 10.00
CA ASN A 151 -11.93 4.05 10.68
C ASN A 151 -12.47 5.43 11.06
N TYR A 152 -11.58 6.36 11.45
CA TYR A 152 -11.94 7.73 11.81
C TYR A 152 -11.98 8.70 10.63
N PHE A 153 -12.23 8.24 9.40
CA PHE A 153 -12.25 9.10 8.21
C PHE A 153 -13.23 10.28 8.35
N ILE A 154 -14.36 10.10 9.02
CA ILE A 154 -15.36 11.17 9.25
C ILE A 154 -14.78 12.24 10.18
N LEU A 155 -14.21 11.83 11.31
CA LEU A 155 -13.61 12.75 12.28
C LEU A 155 -12.42 13.49 11.67
N ALA A 156 -11.55 12.75 10.97
CA ALA A 156 -10.43 13.31 10.23
C ALA A 156 -10.91 14.34 9.21
N ASN A 157 -11.96 14.03 8.42
CA ASN A 157 -12.52 14.97 7.46
C ASN A 157 -13.14 16.21 8.14
N TYR A 158 -13.80 16.08 9.29
CA TYR A 158 -14.34 17.24 10.00
C TYR A 158 -13.28 18.23 10.46
N LEU A 159 -12.12 17.74 10.91
CA LEU A 159 -11.06 18.58 11.44
C LEU A 159 -10.08 19.04 10.34
N LEU A 160 -9.64 18.13 9.49
CA LEU A 160 -8.58 18.39 8.51
C LEU A 160 -9.10 19.17 7.29
N ILE A 161 -10.35 18.99 6.86
CA ILE A 161 -10.88 19.71 5.69
C ILE A 161 -10.95 21.23 5.94
N PRO A 162 -11.55 21.74 7.03
CA PRO A 162 -11.58 23.17 7.29
C PRO A 162 -10.19 23.76 7.45
N ILE A 163 -9.30 23.09 8.20
CA ILE A 163 -7.93 23.56 8.43
C ILE A 163 -7.14 23.58 7.12
N SER A 164 -7.26 22.55 6.28
CA SER A 164 -6.61 22.52 4.96
C SER A 164 -7.14 23.60 4.02
N THR A 165 -8.45 23.89 4.08
CA THR A 165 -9.06 24.98 3.30
C THR A 165 -8.46 26.32 3.74
N LEU A 166 -8.42 26.59 5.04
CA LEU A 166 -7.79 27.80 5.60
C LEU A 166 -6.30 27.87 5.23
N ALA A 167 -5.57 26.76 5.33
CA ALA A 167 -4.16 26.72 4.97
C ALA A 167 -3.93 27.05 3.50
N ILE A 168 -4.78 26.54 2.59
CA ILE A 168 -4.73 26.89 1.16
C ILE A 168 -4.99 28.39 0.96
N TRP A 169 -5.99 28.97 1.63
CA TRP A 169 -6.26 30.41 1.57
C TRP A 169 -5.07 31.24 2.06
N THR A 170 -4.52 30.89 3.23
CA THR A 170 -3.33 31.58 3.78
C THR A 170 -2.13 31.41 2.86
N CYS A 171 -1.93 30.24 2.26
CA CYS A 171 -0.84 29.98 1.33
C CYS A 171 -0.96 30.86 0.08
N ILE A 172 -2.14 30.96 -0.53
CA ILE A 172 -2.39 31.86 -1.67
C ILE A 172 -2.09 33.30 -1.28
N LEU A 173 -2.55 33.76 -0.11
CA LEU A 173 -2.27 35.11 0.38
C LEU A 173 -0.77 35.37 0.58
N VAL A 174 -0.05 34.43 1.21
CA VAL A 174 1.41 34.51 1.38
C VAL A 174 2.11 34.66 0.03
N PHE A 175 1.75 33.83 -0.96
CA PHE A 175 2.34 33.91 -2.30
C PHE A 175 2.07 35.26 -2.96
N THR A 176 0.83 35.76 -2.90
CA THR A 176 0.49 37.07 -3.49
C THR A 176 1.22 38.23 -2.82
N ILE A 177 1.30 38.26 -1.49
CA ILE A 177 1.92 39.35 -0.72
C ILE A 177 3.45 39.32 -0.83
N SER A 178 4.04 38.12 -0.79
CA SER A 178 5.47 37.94 -1.01
C SER A 178 5.88 38.34 -2.43
N GLY A 179 5.03 38.08 -3.43
CA GLY A 179 5.25 38.53 -4.81
C GLY A 179 5.23 40.05 -4.97
N LEU A 180 4.57 40.77 -4.07
CA LEU A 180 4.54 42.24 -4.03
C LEU A 180 5.70 42.85 -3.22
N GLY A 181 6.61 42.03 -2.70
CA GLY A 181 7.76 42.48 -1.89
C GLY A 181 7.42 42.88 -0.46
N ILE A 182 6.19 42.61 0.01
CA ILE A 182 5.76 42.93 1.38
C ILE A 182 6.12 41.74 2.30
N PRO A 183 6.73 41.97 3.48
CA PRO A 183 7.10 40.89 4.39
C PRO A 183 5.85 40.20 4.97
N ALA A 184 5.57 38.98 4.49
CA ALA A 184 4.41 38.17 4.90
C ALA A 184 4.64 37.40 6.22
N GLY A 185 5.51 37.88 7.11
CA GLY A 185 5.99 37.12 8.29
C GLY A 185 4.87 36.63 9.23
N LEU A 186 3.82 37.44 9.45
CA LEU A 186 2.67 37.03 10.26
C LEU A 186 1.87 35.92 9.57
N LEU A 187 1.62 36.04 8.27
CA LEU A 187 0.88 35.04 7.49
C LEU A 187 1.65 33.73 7.38
N ILE A 188 2.98 33.78 7.27
CA ILE A 188 3.84 32.58 7.30
C ILE A 188 3.72 31.90 8.67
N LYS A 189 3.73 32.65 9.78
CA LYS A 189 3.51 32.06 11.12
C LYS A 189 2.12 31.40 11.24
N VAL A 190 1.07 32.03 10.70
CA VAL A 190 -0.28 31.46 10.68
C VAL A 190 -0.31 30.19 9.82
N LEU A 191 0.30 30.19 8.63
CA LEU A 191 0.40 29.02 7.77
C LEU A 191 1.12 27.87 8.48
N THR A 192 2.28 28.14 9.09
CA THR A 192 3.05 27.15 9.85
C THR A 192 2.24 26.61 11.03
N PHE A 193 1.49 27.45 11.74
CA PHE A 193 0.59 27.01 12.80
C PHE A 193 -0.50 26.07 12.26
N LEU A 194 -1.19 26.45 11.18
CA LEU A 194 -2.23 25.61 10.56
C LEU A 194 -1.67 24.25 10.12
N VAL A 195 -0.52 24.23 9.45
CA VAL A 195 0.13 22.99 9.00
C VAL A 195 0.57 22.13 10.20
N LYS A 196 1.13 22.74 11.24
CA LYS A 196 1.52 22.03 12.47
C LYS A 196 0.30 21.45 13.18
N SER A 197 -0.79 22.21 13.27
CA SER A 197 -2.07 21.73 13.83
C SER A 197 -2.63 20.55 13.03
N MET A 198 -2.59 20.58 11.70
CA MET A 198 -2.99 19.44 10.87
C MET A 198 -2.16 18.18 11.20
N ASN A 199 -0.84 18.33 11.32
CA ASN A 199 0.03 17.21 11.64
C ASN A 199 -0.24 16.67 13.05
N SER A 200 -0.37 17.55 14.06
CA SER A 200 -0.70 17.14 15.43
C SER A 200 -2.05 16.45 15.53
N ILE A 201 -3.07 16.93 14.82
CA ILE A 201 -4.40 16.28 14.78
C ILE A 201 -4.29 14.92 14.08
N SER A 202 -3.53 14.81 13.00
CA SER A 202 -3.36 13.54 12.29
C SER A 202 -2.69 12.49 13.16
N ILE A 203 -1.59 12.84 13.84
CA ILE A 203 -0.91 11.96 14.81
C ILE A 203 -1.83 11.62 15.98
N GLY A 204 -2.61 12.59 16.47
CA GLY A 204 -3.57 12.36 17.55
C GLY A 204 -4.73 11.43 17.16
N ILE A 205 -5.16 11.44 15.90
CA ILE A 205 -6.16 10.49 15.38
C ILE A 205 -5.53 9.12 15.20
N GLU A 206 -4.28 9.06 14.74
CA GLU A 206 -3.55 7.81 14.54
C GLU A 206 -3.30 7.06 15.86
N SER A 207 -3.08 7.79 16.97
CA SER A 207 -2.88 7.18 18.29
C SER A 207 -4.16 6.68 18.97
N LEU A 208 -5.34 6.96 18.41
CA LEU A 208 -6.60 6.43 18.94
C LEU A 208 -6.67 4.90 18.73
N PRO A 209 -7.28 4.17 19.67
CA PRO A 209 -7.46 2.73 19.50
C PRO A 209 -8.29 2.45 18.25
N PHE A 210 -7.88 1.47 17.46
CA PHE A 210 -8.53 1.12 16.19
C PHE A 210 -8.59 2.28 15.18
N SER A 211 -7.61 3.18 15.18
CA SER A 211 -7.58 4.30 14.23
C SER A 211 -7.53 3.85 12.77
N VAL A 212 -6.77 2.79 12.53
CA VAL A 212 -6.63 2.13 11.25
C VAL A 212 -6.85 0.64 11.43
N SER A 213 -7.74 0.08 10.62
CA SER A 213 -7.86 -1.37 10.47
C SER A 213 -6.76 -1.84 9.53
N ASN A 214 -5.70 -2.42 10.10
CA ASN A 214 -4.54 -2.93 9.35
C ASN A 214 -4.74 -4.40 8.94
N ASN A 215 -3.83 -4.90 8.10
CA ASN A 215 -3.74 -6.29 7.66
C ASN A 215 -4.99 -6.80 6.92
N LEU A 216 -5.67 -5.92 6.20
CA LEU A 216 -6.82 -6.27 5.38
C LEU A 216 -6.34 -6.70 3.99
N TYR A 217 -6.01 -7.98 3.83
CA TYR A 217 -5.68 -8.52 2.52
C TYR A 217 -6.97 -8.90 1.76
N ILE A 218 -7.16 -8.30 0.59
CA ILE A 218 -8.19 -8.73 -0.37
C ILE A 218 -7.57 -8.99 -1.74
N ASN A 219 -7.97 -10.09 -2.36
CA ASN A 219 -7.58 -10.45 -3.71
C ASN A 219 -8.51 -9.79 -4.75
N THR A 220 -8.15 -9.85 -6.03
CA THR A 220 -8.93 -9.23 -7.12
C THR A 220 -10.37 -9.74 -7.17
N LEU A 221 -10.59 -11.03 -6.90
CA LEU A 221 -11.95 -11.60 -6.88
C LEU A 221 -12.78 -11.06 -5.69
N GLN A 222 -12.18 -10.96 -4.50
CA GLN A 222 -12.81 -10.34 -3.32
C GLN A 222 -13.12 -8.86 -3.56
N LEU A 223 -12.24 -8.12 -4.25
CA LEU A 223 -12.48 -6.73 -4.64
C LEU A 223 -13.72 -6.60 -5.55
N VAL A 224 -13.83 -7.45 -6.58
CA VAL A 224 -14.98 -7.46 -7.49
C VAL A 224 -16.27 -7.81 -6.75
N LEU A 225 -16.22 -8.83 -5.87
CA LEU A 225 -17.35 -9.21 -5.02
C LEU A 225 -17.76 -8.06 -4.08
N LEU A 226 -16.80 -7.36 -3.49
CA LEU A 226 -17.07 -6.23 -2.60
C LEU A 226 -17.78 -5.09 -3.35
N TYR A 227 -17.33 -4.76 -4.56
CA TYR A 227 -18.04 -3.79 -5.41
C TYR A 227 -19.44 -4.27 -5.80
N PHE A 228 -19.59 -5.56 -6.14
CA PHE A 228 -20.89 -6.14 -6.46
C PHE A 228 -21.88 -6.03 -5.29
N ILE A 229 -21.43 -6.32 -4.06
CA ILE A 229 -22.23 -6.17 -2.84
C ILE A 229 -22.62 -4.71 -2.63
N ILE A 230 -21.65 -3.78 -2.70
CA ILE A 230 -21.89 -2.34 -2.53
C ILE A 230 -22.91 -1.84 -3.56
N ILE A 231 -22.74 -2.15 -4.84
CA ILE A 231 -23.65 -1.72 -5.91
C ILE A 231 -25.05 -2.32 -5.69
N SER A 232 -25.15 -3.61 -5.35
CA SER A 232 -26.44 -4.27 -5.09
C SER A 232 -27.19 -3.62 -3.92
N LEU A 233 -26.49 -3.29 -2.83
CA LEU A 233 -27.07 -2.57 -1.70
C LEU A 233 -27.50 -1.15 -2.08
N LEU A 234 -26.69 -0.42 -2.84
CA LEU A 234 -27.02 0.93 -3.29
C LEU A 234 -28.25 0.94 -4.20
N VAL A 235 -28.38 -0.01 -5.12
CA VAL A 235 -29.57 -0.15 -5.98
C VAL A 235 -30.80 -0.52 -5.15
N PHE A 236 -30.65 -1.42 -4.17
CA PHE A 236 -31.72 -1.76 -3.24
C PHE A 236 -32.23 -0.53 -2.48
N PHE A 237 -31.34 0.25 -1.86
CA PHE A 237 -31.73 1.42 -1.06
C PHE A 237 -32.34 2.54 -1.90
N PHE A 238 -31.85 2.80 -3.12
CA PHE A 238 -32.18 4.02 -3.85
C PHE A 238 -33.17 3.87 -5.01
N GLN A 239 -33.37 2.69 -5.58
CA GLN A 239 -34.20 2.56 -6.79
C GLN A 239 -35.51 1.82 -6.56
N SER A 240 -35.51 0.71 -5.82
CA SER A 240 -36.66 -0.19 -5.86
C SER A 240 -37.03 -0.88 -4.56
N LYS A 241 -36.18 -0.80 -3.50
CA LYS A 241 -36.30 -1.64 -2.28
C LYS A 241 -36.69 -3.09 -2.59
N ASN A 242 -36.30 -3.57 -3.78
CA ASN A 242 -36.73 -4.85 -4.31
C ASN A 242 -35.91 -5.95 -3.66
N TYR A 243 -36.58 -6.95 -3.11
CA TYR A 243 -35.94 -8.08 -2.43
C TYR A 243 -34.90 -8.79 -3.32
N LYS A 244 -35.02 -8.71 -4.65
CA LYS A 244 -34.02 -9.27 -5.59
C LYS A 244 -32.62 -8.69 -5.38
N HIS A 245 -32.48 -7.38 -5.18
CA HIS A 245 -31.16 -6.75 -4.99
C HIS A 245 -30.60 -7.00 -3.59
N LEU A 246 -31.48 -7.09 -2.59
CA LEU A 246 -31.09 -7.54 -1.26
C LEU A 246 -30.59 -8.99 -1.30
N PHE A 247 -31.29 -9.86 -2.02
CA PHE A 247 -30.88 -11.25 -2.22
C PHE A 247 -29.54 -11.35 -2.95
N GLN A 248 -29.31 -10.56 -4.01
CA GLN A 248 -28.01 -10.46 -4.68
C GLN A 248 -26.89 -10.05 -3.71
N ALA A 249 -27.12 -9.04 -2.87
CA ALA A 249 -26.15 -8.61 -1.87
C ALA A 249 -25.87 -9.72 -0.84
N LEU A 250 -26.90 -10.41 -0.35
CA LEU A 250 -26.77 -11.51 0.60
C LEU A 250 -25.99 -12.69 0.01
N VAL A 251 -26.29 -13.09 -1.23
CA VAL A 251 -25.52 -14.12 -1.95
C VAL A 251 -24.08 -13.68 -2.12
N GLY A 252 -23.85 -12.42 -2.51
CA GLY A 252 -22.50 -11.85 -2.60
C GLY A 252 -21.75 -11.92 -1.27
N ILE A 253 -22.40 -11.60 -0.15
CA ILE A 253 -21.82 -11.68 1.19
C ILE A 253 -21.47 -13.14 1.54
N ILE A 254 -22.35 -14.10 1.28
CA ILE A 254 -22.10 -15.52 1.54
C ILE A 254 -20.91 -16.03 0.71
N VAL A 255 -20.83 -15.65 -0.57
CA VAL A 255 -19.69 -16.02 -1.43
C VAL A 255 -18.40 -15.36 -0.94
N PHE A 256 -18.46 -14.09 -0.54
CA PHE A 256 -17.31 -13.35 0.00
C PHE A 256 -16.80 -13.98 1.30
N THR A 257 -17.68 -14.30 2.25
CA THR A 257 -17.28 -14.95 3.50
C THR A 257 -16.82 -16.38 3.27
N GLY A 258 -17.47 -17.13 2.38
CA GLY A 258 -17.03 -18.46 1.97
C GLY A 258 -15.62 -18.45 1.36
N PHE A 259 -15.31 -17.44 0.54
CA PHE A 259 -13.98 -17.27 -0.03
C PHE A 259 -12.94 -16.89 1.04
N ASN A 260 -13.29 -16.01 1.99
CA ASN A 260 -12.42 -15.68 3.13
C ASN A 260 -12.12 -16.92 3.97
N LEU A 261 -13.15 -17.72 4.30
CA LEU A 261 -12.98 -18.97 5.05
C LEU A 261 -12.10 -19.96 4.30
N PHE A 262 -12.28 -20.08 2.99
CA PHE A 262 -11.44 -20.93 2.16
C PHE A 262 -9.97 -20.46 2.17
N SER A 263 -9.73 -19.16 2.02
CA SER A 263 -8.40 -18.57 2.13
C SER A 263 -7.79 -18.79 3.52
N ASP A 264 -8.56 -18.61 4.59
CA ASP A 264 -8.11 -18.85 5.96
C ASP A 264 -7.74 -20.31 6.23
N ILE A 265 -8.54 -21.25 5.72
CA ILE A 265 -8.25 -22.69 5.82
C ILE A 265 -6.97 -23.02 5.05
N GLN A 266 -6.77 -22.42 3.88
CA GLN A 266 -5.56 -22.62 3.08
C GLN A 266 -4.33 -22.03 3.80
N SER A 267 -4.45 -20.83 4.37
CA SER A 267 -3.42 -20.19 5.17
C SER A 267 -3.06 -21.03 6.41
N ASN A 268 -4.02 -21.66 7.07
CA ASN A 268 -3.75 -22.53 8.22
C ASN A 268 -3.05 -23.84 7.84
N LYS A 269 -3.11 -24.27 6.59
CA LYS A 269 -2.49 -25.52 6.10
C LYS A 269 -1.14 -25.31 5.44
N GLN A 270 -0.69 -24.07 5.27
CA GLN A 270 0.55 -23.80 4.56
C GLN A 270 1.75 -24.17 5.42
N GLN A 271 2.74 -24.82 4.82
CA GLN A 271 4.02 -25.14 5.44
C GLN A 271 5.10 -24.84 4.41
N GLU A 272 5.80 -23.73 4.60
CA GLU A 272 6.70 -23.20 3.58
C GLU A 272 7.98 -22.65 4.18
N LEU A 273 9.08 -22.88 3.47
CA LEU A 273 10.36 -22.24 3.68
C LEU A 273 10.58 -21.23 2.55
N ILE A 274 10.82 -19.97 2.92
CA ILE A 274 11.06 -18.88 1.98
C ILE A 274 12.40 -18.23 2.28
N ILE A 275 13.26 -18.12 1.27
CA ILE A 275 14.49 -17.32 1.36
C ILE A 275 14.33 -16.13 0.43
N TYR A 276 14.27 -14.93 1.00
CA TYR A 276 13.95 -13.71 0.28
C TYR A 276 15.14 -13.16 -0.52
N ASN A 277 14.85 -12.52 -1.65
CA ASN A 277 15.81 -11.73 -2.39
C ASN A 277 15.86 -10.29 -1.82
N ILE A 278 16.77 -10.04 -0.89
CA ILE A 278 16.96 -8.74 -0.24
C ILE A 278 18.40 -8.29 -0.41
N ASN A 279 18.59 -7.15 -1.06
CA ASN A 279 19.92 -6.64 -1.38
C ASN A 279 20.79 -6.50 -0.12
N LYS A 280 21.93 -7.20 -0.09
CA LYS A 280 22.91 -7.22 1.01
C LYS A 280 22.38 -7.74 2.35
N ALA A 281 21.31 -8.55 2.36
CA ALA A 281 20.76 -9.12 3.58
C ALA A 281 20.33 -10.58 3.38
N THR A 282 20.56 -11.39 4.41
CA THR A 282 20.05 -12.76 4.53
C THR A 282 18.71 -12.71 5.26
N ALA A 283 17.68 -13.32 4.68
CA ALA A 283 16.36 -13.42 5.30
C ALA A 283 15.71 -14.77 4.94
N ILE A 284 15.61 -15.64 5.94
CA ILE A 284 15.03 -16.99 5.84
C ILE A 284 13.79 -17.02 6.71
N ASN A 285 12.64 -17.34 6.12
CA ASN A 285 11.36 -17.37 6.80
C ASN A 285 10.75 -18.76 6.77
N ILE A 286 10.50 -19.31 7.94
CA ILE A 286 9.81 -20.59 8.12
C ILE A 286 8.37 -20.28 8.50
N ILE A 287 7.43 -20.83 7.73
CA ILE A 287 6.00 -20.62 7.89
C ILE A 287 5.32 -21.96 8.17
N ASP A 288 4.53 -22.03 9.24
CA ASP A 288 3.60 -23.14 9.52
C ASP A 288 2.26 -22.57 9.97
N GLY A 289 1.23 -22.78 9.14
CA GLY A 289 -0.06 -22.15 9.30
C GLY A 289 0.03 -20.62 9.18
N LYS A 290 -0.46 -19.92 10.21
CA LYS A 290 -0.41 -18.44 10.29
C LYS A 290 0.81 -17.93 11.05
N ASP A 291 1.52 -18.78 11.76
CA ASP A 291 2.70 -18.38 12.50
C ASP A 291 3.94 -18.50 11.61
N ASN A 292 4.90 -17.61 11.83
CA ASN A 292 6.17 -17.65 11.13
C ASN A 292 7.33 -17.29 12.05
N ILE A 293 8.53 -17.68 11.64
CA ILE A 293 9.79 -17.21 12.22
C ILE A 293 10.70 -16.73 11.10
N LEU A 294 11.11 -15.47 11.22
CA LEU A 294 12.06 -14.84 10.32
C LEU A 294 13.46 -14.82 10.96
N PHE A 295 14.37 -15.55 10.35
CA PHE A 295 15.80 -15.48 10.61
C PHE A 295 16.42 -14.45 9.65
N ALA A 296 16.90 -13.32 10.17
CA ALA A 296 17.61 -12.36 9.31
C ALA A 296 18.84 -11.77 9.98
N ASN A 297 19.68 -11.12 9.19
CA ASN A 297 20.73 -10.25 9.70
C ASN A 297 20.17 -8.83 9.81
N LEU A 298 19.78 -8.38 11.01
CA LEU A 298 19.23 -7.04 11.20
C LEU A 298 20.31 -6.04 11.63
N ASP A 299 20.67 -5.16 10.70
CA ASP A 299 21.01 -3.77 11.03
C ASP A 299 19.73 -2.93 11.05
N SER A 300 19.64 -1.85 11.84
CA SER A 300 18.43 -1.00 11.93
C SER A 300 17.91 -0.52 10.56
N ILE A 301 18.80 -0.30 9.59
CA ILE A 301 18.50 0.10 8.21
C ILE A 301 17.91 -1.04 7.36
N SER A 302 18.20 -2.29 7.71
CA SER A 302 17.74 -3.48 6.98
C SER A 302 16.32 -3.91 7.35
N ASN A 303 15.85 -3.57 8.56
CA ASN A 303 14.51 -3.92 9.05
C ASN A 303 13.40 -3.39 8.12
N ASP A 304 13.48 -2.11 7.76
CA ASP A 304 12.50 -1.48 6.87
C ASP A 304 12.51 -2.10 5.47
N LYS A 305 13.69 -2.51 4.98
CA LYS A 305 13.83 -3.18 3.67
C LYS A 305 13.22 -4.57 3.66
N ILE A 306 13.42 -5.32 4.74
CA ILE A 306 12.84 -6.67 4.89
C ILE A 306 11.33 -6.57 4.96
N LYS A 307 10.80 -5.66 5.79
CA LYS A 307 9.36 -5.40 5.86
C LYS A 307 8.81 -4.98 4.50
N TYR A 308 9.44 -4.03 3.82
CA TYR A 308 8.97 -3.57 2.50
C TYR A 308 8.91 -4.71 1.45
N THR A 309 9.86 -5.66 1.50
CA THR A 309 9.95 -6.75 0.52
C THR A 309 9.02 -7.92 0.88
N ALA A 310 8.90 -8.25 2.16
CA ALA A 310 8.21 -9.46 2.63
C ALA A 310 6.77 -9.21 3.10
N GLN A 311 6.42 -7.99 3.52
CA GLN A 311 5.11 -7.68 4.13
C GLN A 311 3.93 -8.03 3.20
N ASN A 312 4.01 -7.70 1.92
CA ASN A 312 2.92 -8.04 0.98
C ASN A 312 2.73 -9.56 0.86
N ASN A 313 3.81 -10.33 0.92
CA ASN A 313 3.74 -11.80 0.91
C ASN A 313 3.14 -12.33 2.21
N TRP A 314 3.55 -11.78 3.36
CA TRP A 314 3.01 -12.14 4.66
C TRP A 314 1.51 -11.85 4.77
N LEU A 315 1.08 -10.68 4.31
CA LEU A 315 -0.33 -10.29 4.26
C LEU A 315 -1.14 -11.21 3.35
N LYS A 316 -0.62 -11.52 2.15
CA LYS A 316 -1.26 -12.47 1.23
C LYS A 316 -1.42 -13.86 1.84
N LYS A 317 -0.45 -14.28 2.64
CA LYS A 317 -0.45 -15.57 3.33
C LYS A 317 -1.27 -15.57 4.63
N GLY A 318 -1.76 -14.40 5.07
CA GLY A 318 -2.53 -14.28 6.31
C GLY A 318 -1.70 -14.57 7.55
N LEU A 319 -0.40 -14.25 7.53
CA LEU A 319 0.50 -14.50 8.65
C LEU A 319 0.25 -13.52 9.80
N ASN A 320 0.41 -14.02 11.02
CA ASN A 320 0.46 -13.23 12.25
C ASN A 320 1.79 -12.45 12.33
N GLU A 321 1.94 -11.60 13.35
CA GLU A 321 3.18 -10.86 13.61
C GLU A 321 4.39 -11.79 13.65
N GLU A 322 5.45 -11.37 12.96
CA GLU A 322 6.63 -12.19 12.78
C GLU A 322 7.46 -12.36 14.06
N LYS A 323 7.79 -13.61 14.39
CA LYS A 323 8.79 -13.89 15.42
C LYS A 323 10.17 -13.73 14.79
N TYR A 324 10.94 -12.78 15.31
CA TYR A 324 12.23 -12.43 14.73
C TYR A 324 13.41 -13.07 15.47
N ILE A 325 14.36 -13.65 14.74
CA ILE A 325 15.63 -14.16 15.26
C ILE A 325 16.79 -13.51 14.50
N ASN A 326 17.68 -12.83 15.22
CA ASN A 326 18.85 -12.19 14.63
C ASN A 326 19.98 -13.21 14.42
N LEU A 327 20.47 -13.31 13.18
CA LEU A 327 21.57 -14.18 12.79
C LEU A 327 22.95 -13.65 13.21
N SER A 328 23.10 -12.33 13.43
CA SER A 328 24.40 -11.72 13.73
C SER A 328 24.76 -11.68 15.21
N ASN A 329 23.75 -11.65 16.08
CA ASN A 329 23.91 -11.63 17.53
C ASN A 329 23.38 -12.94 18.11
N GLY A 330 24.03 -14.07 17.79
CA GLY A 330 23.78 -15.29 18.54
C GLY A 330 24.24 -15.05 19.99
N PRO A 331 23.41 -15.26 21.03
CA PRO A 331 23.88 -15.11 22.39
C PRO A 331 25.02 -16.10 22.62
N GLU A 332 26.22 -15.59 22.92
CA GLU A 332 27.45 -16.38 23.09
C GLU A 332 27.36 -17.45 24.20
N ASN A 333 26.28 -17.52 24.98
CA ASN A 333 26.18 -18.39 26.16
C ASN A 333 24.78 -18.99 26.43
N ILE A 334 23.99 -19.38 25.42
CA ILE A 334 22.74 -20.12 25.67
C ILE A 334 22.68 -21.40 24.84
N LEU A 335 22.47 -22.53 25.54
CA LEU A 335 22.10 -23.81 24.95
C LEU A 335 20.77 -23.63 24.19
N SER A 336 20.84 -23.55 22.86
CA SER A 336 19.71 -23.57 21.90
C SER A 336 18.63 -22.50 22.08
N ASP A 337 18.49 -21.62 21.08
CA ASP A 337 17.29 -20.79 20.94
C ASP A 337 16.16 -21.66 20.37
N ILE A 338 15.50 -22.43 21.24
CA ILE A 338 14.31 -23.18 20.88
C ILE A 338 13.15 -22.18 20.83
N SER A 339 12.74 -21.85 19.62
CA SER A 339 11.53 -21.08 19.36
C SER A 339 10.40 -22.02 18.96
N THR A 340 9.15 -21.64 19.19
CA THR A 340 8.00 -22.49 18.84
C THR A 340 7.12 -21.84 17.79
N ILE A 341 6.70 -22.62 16.80
CA ILE A 341 5.66 -22.29 15.82
C ILE A 341 4.56 -23.32 15.99
N ASP A 342 3.34 -22.92 16.34
CA ASP A 342 2.21 -23.82 16.61
C ASP A 342 2.58 -25.03 17.51
N ASN A 343 3.25 -24.75 18.65
CA ASN A 343 3.79 -25.75 19.59
C ASN A 343 4.85 -26.72 19.04
N LYS A 344 5.30 -26.56 17.79
CA LYS A 344 6.44 -27.28 17.23
C LYS A 344 7.73 -26.50 17.44
N SER A 345 8.74 -27.16 17.97
CA SER A 345 10.05 -26.57 18.23
C SER A 345 10.82 -26.36 16.94
N VAL A 346 11.29 -25.13 16.74
CA VAL A 346 12.30 -24.73 15.77
C VAL A 346 13.62 -24.65 16.53
N PHE A 347 14.60 -25.40 16.06
CA PHE A 347 15.92 -25.43 16.65
C PHE A 347 16.86 -24.54 15.85
N PHE A 348 17.52 -23.60 16.53
CA PHE A 348 18.60 -22.81 15.96
C PHE A 348 19.84 -22.86 16.84
N LYS A 349 20.98 -23.27 16.25
CA LYS A 349 22.28 -23.30 16.95
C LYS A 349 23.43 -23.28 15.94
N GLN A 350 24.43 -22.41 16.16
CA GLN A 350 25.70 -22.39 15.41
C GLN A 350 25.48 -22.52 13.88
N ASN A 351 24.58 -21.70 13.33
CA ASN A 351 24.20 -21.67 11.92
C ASN A 351 23.36 -22.86 11.40
N PHE A 352 23.00 -23.82 12.24
CA PHE A 352 22.02 -24.86 11.90
C PHE A 352 20.62 -24.41 12.29
N ILE A 353 19.69 -24.48 11.35
CA ILE A 353 18.25 -24.37 11.58
C ILE A 353 17.64 -25.74 11.33
N ALA A 354 16.88 -26.27 12.27
CA ALA A 354 16.11 -27.49 12.07
C ALA A 354 14.65 -27.25 12.43
N TYR A 355 13.77 -27.65 11.52
CA TYR A 355 12.33 -27.57 11.69
C TYR A 355 11.66 -28.78 11.05
N GLN A 356 10.93 -29.55 11.86
CA GLN A 356 10.39 -30.87 11.47
C GLN A 356 11.50 -31.78 10.88
N ASN A 357 11.32 -32.27 9.65
CA ASN A 357 12.31 -33.09 8.95
C ASN A 357 13.33 -32.28 8.15
N THR A 358 13.17 -30.96 8.07
CA THR A 358 14.01 -30.10 7.24
C THR A 358 15.15 -29.52 8.05
N LYS A 359 16.37 -29.71 7.56
CA LYS A 359 17.60 -29.19 8.16
C LYS A 359 18.27 -28.23 7.20
N ILE A 360 18.61 -27.04 7.68
CA ILE A 360 19.23 -25.96 6.93
C ILE A 360 20.53 -25.59 7.60
N PHE A 361 21.58 -25.43 6.81
CA PHE A 361 22.86 -24.91 7.29
C PHE A 361 23.18 -23.57 6.62
N ILE A 362 23.52 -22.56 7.42
CA ILE A 362 23.92 -21.24 6.93
C ILE A 362 25.45 -21.15 6.92
N ALA A 363 26.06 -21.15 5.74
CA ALA A 363 27.48 -20.88 5.59
C ALA A 363 27.71 -19.36 5.55
N ASN A 364 28.23 -18.79 6.63
CA ASN A 364 28.56 -17.36 6.76
C ASN A 364 30.08 -17.14 6.93
N ASN A 365 30.54 -15.91 7.14
CA ASN A 365 31.97 -15.60 7.32
C ASN A 365 32.64 -16.27 8.52
N ASN A 366 31.86 -16.70 9.51
CA ASN A 366 32.38 -17.45 10.66
C ASN A 366 32.51 -18.95 10.36
N PHE A 367 32.29 -19.37 9.10
CA PHE A 367 32.53 -20.72 8.65
C PHE A 367 34.04 -20.99 8.60
N PHE A 368 34.54 -21.71 9.60
CA PHE A 368 35.90 -22.24 9.58
C PHE A 368 35.87 -23.70 9.13
N PRO A 369 36.48 -24.07 7.99
CA PRO A 369 36.63 -25.46 7.54
C PRO A 369 37.68 -26.24 8.34
N ALA A 370 37.90 -25.90 9.61
CA ALA A 370 39.06 -26.35 10.36
C ALA A 370 39.03 -27.87 10.62
N ILE A 371 39.72 -28.63 9.77
CA ILE A 371 40.50 -29.84 10.10
C ILE A 371 39.69 -31.03 10.68
N PHE A 372 38.36 -30.99 10.64
CA PHE A 372 37.56 -32.13 11.10
C PHE A 372 37.49 -33.22 10.04
N THR A 373 38.16 -34.34 10.32
CA THR A 373 37.96 -35.58 9.56
C THR A 373 36.65 -36.20 10.05
N TYR A 374 35.54 -35.83 9.42
CA TYR A 374 34.23 -36.37 9.78
C TYR A 374 34.15 -37.85 9.37
N SER A 375 33.79 -38.73 10.30
CA SER A 375 33.58 -40.15 10.03
C SER A 375 32.34 -40.42 9.15
N SER A 376 31.42 -39.46 9.09
CA SER A 376 30.22 -39.48 8.24
C SER A 376 29.80 -38.06 7.86
N LYS A 377 29.28 -37.89 6.64
CA LYS A 377 28.78 -36.59 6.16
C LYS A 377 27.57 -36.14 6.98
N ILE A 378 27.50 -34.85 7.30
CA ILE A 378 26.37 -34.26 8.02
C ILE A 378 25.19 -34.10 7.06
N LYS A 379 24.05 -34.70 7.37
CA LYS A 379 22.84 -34.61 6.54
C LYS A 379 22.09 -33.30 6.76
N VAL A 380 21.96 -32.49 5.73
CA VAL A 380 21.17 -31.25 5.69
C VAL A 380 20.38 -31.19 4.39
N ASP A 381 19.17 -30.65 4.36
CA ASP A 381 18.40 -30.56 3.11
C ASP A 381 18.91 -29.40 2.25
N TYR A 382 19.15 -28.26 2.88
CA TYR A 382 19.53 -27.01 2.20
C TYR A 382 20.76 -26.38 2.83
N ILE A 383 21.68 -25.90 2.00
CA ILE A 383 22.81 -25.08 2.43
C ILE A 383 22.61 -23.67 1.88
N VAL A 384 22.62 -22.66 2.75
CA VAL A 384 22.48 -21.26 2.39
C VAL A 384 23.85 -20.58 2.47
N LEU A 385 24.38 -20.17 1.32
CA LEU A 385 25.60 -19.38 1.23
C LEU A 385 25.25 -17.91 1.52
N SER A 386 25.85 -17.34 2.56
CA SER A 386 25.50 -16.03 3.13
C SER A 386 26.76 -15.24 3.51
N ASN A 387 26.63 -13.92 3.52
CA ASN A 387 27.57 -12.91 4.01
C ASN A 387 28.99 -12.98 3.43
N ASN A 388 29.20 -13.39 2.18
CA ASN A 388 30.54 -13.54 1.57
C ASN A 388 31.40 -14.65 2.20
N THR A 389 30.77 -15.77 2.60
CA THR A 389 31.49 -16.90 3.20
C THR A 389 32.69 -17.34 2.37
N SER A 390 33.78 -17.71 3.04
CA SER A 390 35.00 -18.25 2.42
C SER A 390 34.89 -19.74 2.07
N ALA A 391 33.73 -20.36 2.29
CA ALA A 391 33.50 -21.76 1.98
C ALA A 391 33.50 -22.00 0.46
N SER A 392 34.34 -22.94 -0.01
CA SER A 392 34.20 -23.48 -1.37
C SER A 392 33.07 -24.49 -1.45
N ILE A 393 32.47 -24.67 -2.62
CA ILE A 393 31.46 -25.71 -2.85
C ILE A 393 32.08 -27.09 -2.62
N SER A 394 33.34 -27.28 -3.01
CA SER A 394 34.10 -28.50 -2.80
C SER A 394 34.20 -28.90 -1.33
N ASP A 395 34.44 -27.93 -0.44
CA ASP A 395 34.49 -28.19 1.00
C ASP A 395 33.12 -28.59 1.56
N LEU A 396 32.06 -27.94 1.08
CA LEU A 396 30.69 -28.27 1.49
C LEU A 396 30.29 -29.68 1.06
N VAL A 397 30.67 -30.12 -0.14
CA VAL A 397 30.41 -31.50 -0.62
C VAL A 397 31.16 -32.55 0.19
N ARG A 398 32.33 -32.22 0.75
CA ARG A 398 33.10 -33.13 1.61
C ARG A 398 32.44 -33.29 2.98
N ILE A 399 31.90 -32.21 3.53
CA ILE A 399 31.38 -32.16 4.91
C ILE A 399 29.90 -32.58 4.98
N PHE A 400 29.10 -32.19 3.99
CA PHE A 400 27.65 -32.30 4.03
C PHE A 400 27.10 -33.25 2.95
N ASP A 401 26.01 -33.93 3.31
CA ASP A 401 25.12 -34.62 2.37
C ASP A 401 23.85 -33.78 2.26
N PHE A 402 23.57 -33.25 1.07
CA PHE A 402 22.54 -32.25 0.86
C PHE A 402 21.80 -32.34 -0.46
N LYS A 403 20.58 -31.79 -0.49
CA LYS A 403 19.74 -31.78 -1.69
C LYS A 403 20.04 -30.59 -2.59
N LYS A 404 20.28 -29.41 -2.02
CA LYS A 404 20.38 -28.15 -2.77
C LYS A 404 21.23 -27.09 -2.06
N ILE A 405 22.00 -26.33 -2.84
CA ILE A 405 22.69 -25.12 -2.37
C ILE A 405 21.90 -23.90 -2.83
N ILE A 406 21.75 -22.92 -1.94
CA ILE A 406 21.04 -21.67 -2.19
C ILE A 406 22.00 -20.52 -1.93
N ILE A 407 22.26 -19.71 -2.95
CA ILE A 407 23.05 -18.50 -2.83
C ILE A 407 22.11 -17.34 -2.53
N ASP A 408 22.26 -16.77 -1.34
CA ASP A 408 21.45 -15.63 -0.94
C ASP A 408 21.95 -14.31 -1.56
N SER A 409 21.14 -13.27 -1.39
CA SER A 409 21.38 -11.94 -1.94
C SER A 409 22.38 -11.10 -1.15
N SER A 410 22.95 -11.63 -0.06
CA SER A 410 23.93 -10.94 0.76
C SER A 410 25.34 -10.98 0.16
N ASN A 411 25.64 -11.96 -0.70
CA ASN A 411 26.97 -12.16 -1.28
C ASN A 411 27.30 -11.20 -2.43
N ASP A 412 28.55 -10.81 -2.59
CA ASP A 412 29.04 -9.98 -3.70
C ASP A 412 29.11 -10.75 -5.02
N ALA A 413 29.01 -10.01 -6.14
CA ALA A 413 28.93 -10.61 -7.48
C ALA A 413 30.19 -11.41 -7.87
N TYR A 414 31.36 -11.01 -7.37
CA TYR A 414 32.61 -11.70 -7.66
C TYR A 414 32.64 -13.12 -7.06
N ILE A 415 32.23 -13.28 -5.80
CA ILE A 415 32.19 -14.59 -5.12
C ILE A 415 31.12 -15.50 -5.77
N LEU A 416 30.01 -14.90 -6.21
CA LEU A 416 28.98 -15.62 -6.97
C LEU A 416 29.56 -16.25 -8.26
N GLU A 417 30.38 -15.53 -9.02
CA GLU A 417 30.99 -16.08 -10.25
C GLU A 417 31.95 -17.23 -9.96
N GLU A 418 32.67 -17.18 -8.83
CA GLU A 418 33.56 -18.25 -8.40
C GLU A 418 32.78 -19.55 -8.09
N TRP A 419 31.72 -19.44 -7.28
CA TRP A 419 30.84 -20.58 -6.98
C TRP A 419 30.11 -21.12 -8.20
N LEU A 420 29.71 -20.27 -9.15
CA LEU A 420 29.08 -20.75 -10.39
C LEU A 420 30.06 -21.57 -11.24
N LYS A 421 31.33 -21.16 -11.33
CA LYS A 421 32.37 -21.94 -12.02
C LYS A 421 32.66 -23.27 -11.33
N GLU A 422 32.79 -23.28 -10.01
CA GLU A 422 32.94 -24.54 -9.25
C GLU A 422 31.75 -25.49 -9.45
N ASN A 423 30.54 -24.93 -9.58
CA ASN A 423 29.35 -25.73 -9.79
C ASN A 423 29.27 -26.35 -11.20
N GLU A 424 29.84 -25.70 -12.22
CA GLU A 424 29.93 -26.27 -13.57
C GLU A 424 30.77 -27.55 -13.60
N GLU A 425 31.77 -27.67 -12.72
CA GLU A 425 32.61 -28.86 -12.60
C GLU A 425 31.95 -29.97 -11.76
N LEU A 426 31.19 -29.61 -10.72
CA LEU A 426 30.62 -30.54 -9.75
C LEU A 426 29.18 -30.99 -10.07
N GLY A 427 28.44 -30.22 -10.89
CA GLY A 427 27.09 -30.54 -11.33
C GLY A 427 26.03 -30.54 -10.22
N ILE A 428 26.13 -29.62 -9.26
CA ILE A 428 25.22 -29.56 -8.09
C ILE A 428 24.00 -28.68 -8.40
N ASP A 429 22.85 -29.03 -7.80
CA ASP A 429 21.63 -28.24 -7.89
C ASP A 429 21.77 -26.96 -7.03
N LEU A 430 22.11 -25.86 -7.71
CA LEU A 430 22.41 -24.56 -7.13
C LEU A 430 21.34 -23.54 -7.54
N TYR A 431 20.77 -22.86 -6.55
CA TYR A 431 19.74 -21.84 -6.74
C TYR A 431 20.27 -20.46 -6.40
N ASN A 432 20.24 -19.53 -7.35
CA ASN A 432 20.73 -18.17 -7.17
C ASN A 432 19.55 -17.21 -6.99
N ILE A 433 19.40 -16.69 -5.78
CA ILE A 433 18.27 -15.82 -5.42
C ILE A 433 18.32 -14.48 -6.18
N LYS A 434 19.50 -13.97 -6.52
CA LYS A 434 19.63 -12.69 -7.24
C LYS A 434 19.10 -12.78 -8.67
N SER A 435 19.31 -13.90 -9.36
CA SER A 435 18.88 -14.08 -10.76
C SER A 435 17.52 -14.76 -10.88
N GLN A 436 17.19 -15.68 -9.98
CA GLN A 436 15.97 -16.50 -10.06
C GLN A 436 14.83 -15.99 -9.15
N GLY A 437 15.10 -15.02 -8.28
CA GLY A 437 14.12 -14.51 -7.30
C GLY A 437 14.11 -15.32 -6.01
N ALA A 438 13.13 -15.06 -5.13
CA ALA A 438 13.05 -15.75 -3.84
C ALA A 438 12.94 -17.28 -4.01
N PHE A 439 13.63 -18.03 -3.16
CA PHE A 439 13.48 -19.48 -3.11
C PHE A 439 12.29 -19.84 -2.21
N ILE A 440 11.37 -20.67 -2.73
CA ILE A 440 10.16 -21.09 -2.02
C ILE A 440 10.05 -22.61 -2.14
N THR A 441 9.92 -23.30 -1.01
CA THR A 441 9.65 -24.75 -0.98
C THR A 441 8.62 -25.06 0.09
N ASN A 442 7.77 -26.06 -0.17
CA ASN A 442 6.89 -26.61 0.85
C ASN A 442 7.70 -27.51 1.79
N LEU A 443 7.37 -27.49 3.08
CA LEU A 443 8.03 -28.24 4.15
C LEU A 443 7.33 -29.57 4.45
#